data_AF-A0A6A2ZY63-F1
#
_entry.id   AF-A0A6A2ZY63-F1
#
_cell.length_a   1.000
_cell.length_b   1.000
_cell.length_c   1.000
_cell.angle_alpha   90.00
_cell.angle_beta   90.00
_cell.angle_gamma   90.00
#
_symmetry.space_group_name_H-M   'P 1'
#
loop_
_entity.id
_entity.type
_entity.pdbx_description
1 polymer ?
#
loop_
_entity_poly.entity_id
_entity_poly.type
_entity_poly.pdbx_seq_one_letter_code
_entity_poly.pdbx_strand_id
1 'polypeptide(L)'
;MGGRRWLTVGVEGLGILKIWIIEALSAVPSPELALRLYLQCAEAANDCGLEHVAYEFFAQTFVLYEEEIANSKAHLTAIHLIIGALQRMTVFGVENRDILTHKATGYSARLLKKPDQCRAVYTCSHLFWVDDEDGIKDGERVLLCLKRALRIANAAQQRANVARGSSGPVTLFVEILNKYLYFFEKGNQQITAAAIQHLKELINTEMQGDSAIPNSYSDAFLASTLRYIQFQKQKGGIMGEKFESVEL
;
A
#
# COMPACT_ATOMS: atom_id res chain seq x y z
N MET A 1 43.70 -8.94 -12.16
CA MET A 1 42.81 -9.92 -12.84
C MET A 1 42.05 -10.87 -11.88
N GLY A 2 42.14 -10.72 -10.54
CA GLY A 2 41.51 -11.65 -9.58
C GLY A 2 40.08 -11.34 -9.12
N GLY A 3 39.56 -10.12 -9.33
CA GLY A 3 38.23 -9.73 -8.81
C GLY A 3 37.02 -10.32 -9.54
N ARG A 4 37.16 -10.64 -10.84
CA ARG A 4 36.03 -11.16 -11.65
C ARG A 4 35.67 -12.62 -11.36
N ARG A 5 36.60 -13.41 -10.79
CA ARG A 5 36.43 -14.84 -10.54
C ARG A 5 35.62 -15.14 -9.29
N TRP A 6 35.69 -14.28 -8.27
CA TRP A 6 34.87 -14.40 -7.05
C TRP A 6 33.40 -14.03 -7.30
N LEU A 7 33.14 -13.06 -8.18
CA LEU A 7 31.79 -12.74 -8.63
C LEU A 7 31.17 -13.89 -9.44
N THR A 8 31.90 -14.54 -10.34
CA THR A 8 31.36 -15.65 -11.13
C THR A 8 31.12 -16.91 -10.29
N VAL A 9 32.04 -17.28 -9.40
CA VAL A 9 31.86 -18.42 -8.48
C VAL A 9 30.76 -18.14 -7.45
N GLY A 10 30.63 -16.89 -7.00
CA GLY A 10 29.53 -16.45 -6.14
C GLY A 10 28.18 -16.53 -6.84
N VAL A 11 28.09 -16.11 -8.10
CA VAL A 11 26.83 -16.10 -8.87
C VAL A 11 26.39 -17.51 -9.28
N GLU A 12 27.31 -18.41 -9.66
CA GLU A 12 26.99 -19.82 -9.93
C GLU A 12 26.61 -20.58 -8.66
N GLY A 13 27.33 -20.34 -7.55
CA GLY A 13 27.00 -20.90 -6.23
C GLY A 13 25.66 -20.40 -5.69
N LEU A 14 25.34 -19.12 -5.90
CA LEU A 14 24.04 -18.52 -5.60
C LEU A 14 22.93 -19.06 -6.50
N GLY A 15 23.21 -19.35 -7.76
CA GLY A 15 22.25 -19.96 -8.69
C GLY A 15 21.81 -21.36 -8.22
N ILE A 16 22.78 -22.17 -7.78
CA ILE A 16 22.51 -23.50 -7.20
C ILE A 16 21.77 -23.32 -5.87
N LEU A 17 22.30 -22.50 -4.95
CA LEU A 17 21.68 -22.26 -3.64
C LEU A 17 20.24 -21.73 -3.77
N LYS A 18 19.97 -20.86 -4.75
CA LYS A 18 18.63 -20.37 -5.08
C LYS A 18 17.69 -21.51 -5.47
N ILE A 19 18.11 -22.42 -6.35
CA ILE A 19 17.27 -23.57 -6.77
C ILE A 19 16.92 -24.43 -5.55
N TRP A 20 17.90 -24.77 -4.71
CA TRP A 20 17.65 -25.53 -3.48
C TRP A 20 16.74 -24.80 -2.50
N ILE A 21 16.86 -23.48 -2.38
CA ILE A 21 15.97 -22.68 -1.53
C ILE A 21 14.55 -22.72 -2.08
N ILE A 22 14.34 -22.49 -3.39
CA ILE A 22 13.01 -22.54 -3.99
C ILE A 22 12.38 -23.93 -3.82
N GLU A 23 13.14 -25.00 -4.06
CA GLU A 23 12.67 -26.37 -3.84
C GLU A 23 12.34 -26.66 -2.37
N ALA A 24 13.17 -26.19 -1.44
CA ALA A 24 12.90 -26.35 -0.01
C ALA A 24 11.64 -25.57 0.42
N LEU A 25 11.43 -24.37 -0.15
CA LEU A 25 10.29 -23.52 0.15
C LEU A 25 8.99 -24.05 -0.45
N SER A 26 9.02 -24.68 -1.63
CA SER A 26 7.85 -25.33 -2.22
C SER A 26 7.38 -26.56 -1.43
N ALA A 27 8.29 -27.19 -0.67
CA ALA A 27 7.97 -28.30 0.22
C ALA A 27 7.35 -27.87 1.57
N VAL A 28 7.24 -26.57 1.85
CA VAL A 28 6.66 -26.07 3.11
C VAL A 28 5.13 -26.29 3.10
N PRO A 29 4.55 -27.03 4.07
CA PRO A 29 3.13 -27.42 4.05
C PRO A 29 2.15 -26.30 4.40
N SER A 30 2.62 -25.05 4.50
CA SER A 30 1.79 -23.86 4.72
C SER A 30 2.13 -22.79 3.68
N PRO A 31 1.22 -22.46 2.76
CA PRO A 31 1.48 -21.48 1.72
C PRO A 31 1.68 -20.08 2.30
N GLU A 32 1.01 -19.72 3.40
CA GLU A 32 1.25 -18.43 4.06
C GLU A 32 2.65 -18.33 4.70
N LEU A 33 3.19 -19.44 5.21
CA LEU A 33 4.55 -19.47 5.74
C LEU A 33 5.57 -19.41 4.59
N ALA A 34 5.39 -20.24 3.56
CA ALA A 34 6.23 -20.25 2.38
C ALA A 34 6.29 -18.86 1.72
N LEU A 35 5.15 -18.18 1.59
CA LEU A 35 5.08 -16.82 1.06
C LEU A 35 5.94 -15.84 1.86
N ARG A 36 5.87 -15.88 3.19
CA ARG A 36 6.71 -15.01 4.05
C ARG A 36 8.18 -15.32 3.87
N LEU A 37 8.55 -16.60 3.78
CA LEU A 37 9.94 -17.01 3.57
C LEU A 37 10.46 -16.55 2.20
N TYR A 38 9.67 -16.67 1.13
CA TYR A 38 10.02 -16.13 -0.17
C TYR A 38 10.27 -14.61 -0.12
N LEU A 39 9.41 -13.86 0.57
CA LEU A 39 9.61 -12.42 0.75
C LEU A 39 10.89 -12.09 1.54
N GLN A 40 11.20 -12.85 2.59
CA GLN A 40 12.46 -12.68 3.35
C GLN A 40 13.69 -13.00 2.49
N CYS A 41 13.62 -14.04 1.65
CA CYS A 41 14.70 -14.33 0.70
C CYS A 41 14.84 -13.23 -0.35
N ALA A 42 13.73 -12.62 -0.81
CA ALA A 42 13.78 -11.48 -1.71
C ALA A 42 14.46 -10.27 -1.07
N GLU A 43 14.14 -9.95 0.20
CA GLU A 43 14.81 -8.88 0.95
C GLU A 43 16.29 -9.16 1.18
N ALA A 44 16.67 -10.40 1.51
CA ALA A 44 18.08 -10.77 1.62
C ALA A 44 18.83 -10.62 0.28
N ALA A 45 18.18 -10.97 -0.84
CA ALA A 45 18.74 -10.77 -2.18
C ALA A 45 18.84 -9.28 -2.54
N ASN A 46 17.89 -8.45 -2.10
CA ASN A 46 17.94 -7.00 -2.24
C ASN A 46 19.18 -6.42 -1.56
N ASP A 47 19.42 -6.80 -0.32
CA ASP A 47 20.56 -6.30 0.47
C ASP A 47 21.90 -6.76 -0.10
N CYS A 48 21.91 -7.90 -0.81
CA CYS A 48 23.07 -8.40 -1.56
C CYS A 48 23.24 -7.76 -2.95
N GLY A 49 22.31 -6.90 -3.40
CA GLY A 49 22.34 -6.30 -4.75
C GLY A 49 22.03 -7.28 -5.88
N LEU A 50 21.32 -8.38 -5.61
CA LEU A 50 21.04 -9.46 -6.56
C LEU A 50 19.63 -9.33 -7.16
N GLU A 51 19.47 -8.41 -8.11
CA GLU A 51 18.16 -8.06 -8.71
C GLU A 51 17.41 -9.29 -9.25
N HIS A 52 18.07 -10.09 -10.10
CA HIS A 52 17.44 -11.25 -10.73
C HIS A 52 16.94 -12.27 -9.69
N VAL A 53 17.71 -12.50 -8.63
CA VAL A 53 17.35 -13.45 -7.56
C VAL A 53 16.16 -12.91 -6.76
N ALA A 54 16.18 -11.63 -6.40
CA ALA A 54 15.06 -10.97 -5.74
C ALA A 54 13.78 -11.03 -6.60
N TYR A 55 13.89 -10.80 -7.90
CA TYR A 55 12.76 -10.83 -8.82
C TYR A 55 12.13 -12.22 -8.89
N GLU A 56 12.97 -13.27 -8.95
CA GLU A 56 12.50 -14.64 -9.02
C GLU A 56 11.75 -15.05 -7.75
N PHE A 57 12.23 -14.64 -6.57
CA PHE A 57 11.48 -14.85 -5.32
C PHE A 57 10.14 -14.12 -5.30
N PHE A 58 10.06 -12.90 -5.85
CA PHE A 58 8.78 -12.21 -6.03
C PHE A 58 7.87 -12.91 -7.05
N ALA A 59 8.42 -13.47 -8.12
CA ALA A 59 7.66 -14.24 -9.10
C ALA A 59 7.03 -15.48 -8.45
N GLN A 60 7.81 -16.24 -7.66
CA GLN A 60 7.30 -17.39 -6.89
C GLN A 60 6.26 -16.96 -5.84
N THR A 61 6.49 -15.83 -5.17
CA THR A 61 5.53 -15.24 -4.23
C THR A 61 4.18 -14.97 -4.91
N PHE A 62 4.18 -14.43 -6.13
CA PHE A 62 2.94 -14.15 -6.87
C PHE A 62 2.24 -15.42 -7.36
N VAL A 63 2.99 -16.43 -7.84
CA VAL A 63 2.41 -17.74 -8.19
C VAL A 63 1.73 -18.36 -6.97
N LEU A 64 2.44 -18.40 -5.84
CA LEU A 64 1.89 -18.93 -4.59
C LEU A 64 0.66 -18.15 -4.10
N TYR A 65 0.67 -16.82 -4.25
CA TYR A 65 -0.49 -15.97 -3.95
C TYR A 65 -1.71 -16.31 -4.80
N GLU A 66 -1.52 -16.64 -6.08
CA GLU A 66 -2.61 -16.94 -7.02
C GLU A 66 -3.15 -18.36 -6.84
N GLU A 67 -2.26 -19.34 -6.63
CA GLU A 67 -2.61 -20.76 -6.73
C GLU A 67 -2.97 -21.38 -5.38
N GLU A 68 -2.31 -20.99 -4.29
CA GLU A 68 -2.37 -21.72 -3.02
C GLU A 68 -3.04 -20.94 -1.87
N ILE A 69 -3.12 -19.61 -1.95
CA ILE A 69 -3.78 -18.80 -0.91
C ILE A 69 -5.30 -18.81 -1.11
N ALA A 70 -6.03 -19.61 -0.34
CA ALA A 70 -7.46 -19.83 -0.60
C ALA A 70 -8.43 -18.86 0.13
N ASN A 71 -8.12 -18.41 1.34
CA ASN A 71 -9.06 -17.62 2.16
C ASN A 71 -8.90 -16.10 1.93
N SER A 72 -10.02 -15.38 1.79
CA SER A 72 -10.07 -13.91 1.71
C SER A 72 -9.21 -13.15 2.74
N LYS A 73 -9.17 -13.59 4.00
CA LYS A 73 -8.34 -12.96 5.04
C LYS A 73 -6.85 -13.23 4.82
N ALA A 74 -6.50 -14.44 4.35
CA ALA A 74 -5.14 -14.81 4.01
C ALA A 74 -4.66 -14.02 2.78
N HIS A 75 -5.50 -13.87 1.75
CA HIS A 75 -5.21 -13.00 0.60
C HIS A 75 -4.93 -11.55 1.02
N LEU A 76 -5.77 -10.96 1.87
CA LEU A 76 -5.54 -9.61 2.36
C LEU A 76 -4.20 -9.48 3.11
N THR A 77 -3.89 -10.46 3.95
CA THR A 77 -2.63 -10.46 4.72
C THR A 77 -1.44 -10.61 3.78
N ALA A 78 -1.50 -11.56 2.85
CA ALA A 78 -0.45 -11.83 1.88
C ALA A 78 -0.19 -10.62 0.98
N ILE A 79 -1.24 -9.97 0.45
CA ILE A 79 -1.03 -8.82 -0.43
C ILE A 79 -0.43 -7.63 0.32
N HIS A 80 -0.80 -7.39 1.58
CA HIS A 80 -0.15 -6.36 2.40
C HIS A 80 1.33 -6.66 2.66
N LEU A 81 1.68 -7.94 2.90
CA LEU A 81 3.06 -8.35 3.05
C LEU A 81 3.86 -8.14 1.76
N ILE A 82 3.28 -8.49 0.61
CA ILE A 82 3.88 -8.26 -0.71
C ILE A 82 4.12 -6.77 -0.96
N ILE A 83 3.11 -5.92 -0.74
CA ILE A 83 3.23 -4.46 -0.92
C ILE A 83 4.31 -3.91 0.02
N GLY A 84 4.30 -4.32 1.29
CA GLY A 84 5.27 -3.86 2.29
C GLY A 84 6.71 -4.26 1.95
N ALA A 85 6.92 -5.51 1.53
CA ALA A 85 8.24 -5.96 1.08
C ALA A 85 8.68 -5.18 -0.16
N LEU A 86 7.83 -5.10 -1.20
CA LEU A 86 8.15 -4.41 -2.45
C LEU A 86 8.46 -2.92 -2.26
N GLN A 87 7.82 -2.27 -1.29
CA GLN A 87 8.08 -0.87 -0.95
C GLN A 87 9.52 -0.64 -0.45
N ARG A 88 10.14 -1.64 0.19
CA ARG A 88 11.53 -1.58 0.68
C ARG A 88 12.57 -2.03 -0.34
N MET A 89 12.15 -2.61 -1.46
CA MET A 89 13.07 -3.11 -2.48
C MET A 89 13.67 -1.93 -3.26
N THR A 90 14.99 -1.81 -3.21
CA THR A 90 15.81 -0.81 -3.91
C THR A 90 16.60 -1.40 -5.06
N VAL A 91 16.75 -2.72 -5.11
CA VAL A 91 17.55 -3.43 -6.12
C VAL A 91 16.93 -3.46 -7.52
N PHE A 92 15.62 -3.23 -7.64
CA PHE A 92 14.91 -3.36 -8.92
C PHE A 92 15.09 -2.15 -9.83
N GLY A 93 15.48 -2.42 -11.07
CA GLY A 93 15.39 -1.46 -12.16
C GLY A 93 13.93 -1.08 -12.48
N VAL A 94 13.77 0.01 -13.25
CA VAL A 94 12.46 0.62 -13.54
C VAL A 94 11.48 -0.40 -14.13
N GLU A 95 11.91 -1.21 -15.10
CA GLU A 95 11.06 -2.19 -15.78
C GLU A 95 10.56 -3.29 -14.82
N ASN A 96 11.47 -3.97 -14.13
CA ASN A 96 11.13 -5.03 -13.19
C ASN A 96 10.22 -4.50 -12.08
N ARG A 97 10.52 -3.30 -11.56
CA ARG A 97 9.66 -2.68 -10.55
C ARG A 97 8.28 -2.35 -11.07
N ASP A 98 8.16 -1.82 -12.30
CA ASP A 98 6.86 -1.50 -12.91
C ASP A 98 6.00 -2.76 -13.03
N ILE A 99 6.58 -3.88 -13.47
CA ILE A 99 5.89 -5.18 -13.56
C ILE A 99 5.38 -5.64 -12.18
N LEU A 100 6.25 -5.63 -11.16
CA LEU A 100 5.89 -6.09 -9.81
C LEU A 100 4.81 -5.21 -9.16
N THR A 101 4.92 -3.88 -9.32
CA THR A 101 3.94 -2.93 -8.79
C THR A 101 2.60 -3.00 -9.54
N HIS A 102 2.61 -3.22 -10.86
CA HIS A 102 1.40 -3.47 -11.65
C HIS A 102 0.70 -4.76 -11.19
N LYS A 103 1.44 -5.84 -10.94
CA LYS A 103 0.88 -7.08 -10.37
C LYS A 103 0.25 -6.84 -9.00
N ALA A 104 0.99 -6.23 -8.06
CA ALA A 104 0.51 -5.97 -6.70
C ALA A 104 -0.75 -5.09 -6.67
N THR A 105 -0.78 -4.02 -7.47
CA THR A 105 -1.96 -3.15 -7.61
C THR A 105 -3.14 -3.90 -8.24
N GLY A 106 -2.87 -4.75 -9.24
CA GLY A 106 -3.85 -5.61 -9.89
C GLY A 106 -4.52 -6.58 -8.90
N TYR A 107 -3.76 -7.28 -8.06
CA TYR A 107 -4.32 -8.16 -7.02
C TYR A 107 -5.08 -7.40 -5.94
N SER A 108 -4.54 -6.28 -5.46
CA SER A 108 -5.21 -5.42 -4.47
C SER A 108 -6.60 -5.01 -4.94
N ALA A 109 -6.73 -4.70 -6.23
CA ALA A 109 -7.99 -4.33 -6.83
C ALA A 109 -8.91 -5.51 -7.21
N ARG A 110 -8.51 -6.76 -6.99
CA ARG A 110 -9.35 -7.95 -7.22
C ARG A 110 -9.87 -8.60 -5.94
N LEU A 111 -9.50 -8.06 -4.76
CA LEU A 111 -10.04 -8.52 -3.48
C LEU A 111 -11.57 -8.43 -3.44
N LEU A 112 -12.20 -9.47 -2.88
CA LEU A 112 -13.64 -9.66 -2.89
C LEU A 112 -14.39 -8.64 -2.01
N LYS A 113 -13.88 -8.39 -0.81
CA LYS A 113 -14.50 -7.49 0.17
C LYS A 113 -14.11 -6.06 -0.13
N LYS A 114 -15.10 -5.18 -0.31
CA LYS A 114 -14.87 -3.77 -0.66
C LYS A 114 -13.98 -3.01 0.34
N PRO A 115 -14.15 -3.16 1.67
CA PRO A 115 -13.24 -2.52 2.62
C PRO A 115 -11.79 -2.99 2.45
N ASP A 116 -11.59 -4.30 2.30
CA ASP A 116 -10.25 -4.90 2.14
C ASP A 116 -9.60 -4.47 0.81
N GLN A 117 -10.40 -4.46 -0.27
CA GLN A 117 -10.02 -3.92 -1.58
C GLN A 117 -9.59 -2.46 -1.48
N CYS A 118 -10.35 -1.63 -0.76
CA CYS A 118 -10.04 -0.21 -0.56
C CYS A 118 -8.68 -0.04 0.14
N ARG A 119 -8.48 -0.76 1.24
CA ARG A 119 -7.26 -0.71 2.05
C ARG A 119 -6.02 -1.15 1.30
N ALA A 120 -6.10 -2.27 0.57
CA ALA A 120 -4.99 -2.73 -0.25
C ALA A 120 -4.67 -1.73 -1.38
N VAL A 121 -5.69 -1.15 -2.03
CA VAL A 121 -5.51 -0.19 -3.13
C VAL A 121 -4.89 1.12 -2.66
N TYR A 122 -5.34 1.73 -1.56
CA TYR A 122 -4.63 2.93 -1.08
C TYR A 122 -3.24 2.57 -0.54
N THR A 123 -3.01 1.37 -0.03
CA THR A 123 -1.67 0.97 0.47
C THR A 123 -0.67 0.91 -0.69
N CYS A 124 -1.11 0.48 -1.87
CA CYS A 124 -0.29 0.51 -3.08
C CYS A 124 0.21 1.91 -3.48
N SER A 125 -0.40 2.99 -3.01
CA SER A 125 0.10 4.35 -3.29
C SER A 125 1.53 4.55 -2.80
N HIS A 126 1.93 3.89 -1.71
CA HIS A 126 3.30 3.93 -1.17
C HIS A 126 4.34 3.22 -2.07
N LEU A 127 3.92 2.40 -3.04
CA LEU A 127 4.84 1.81 -4.02
C LEU A 127 5.37 2.85 -5.03
N PHE A 128 4.64 3.96 -5.18
CA PHE A 128 4.92 5.04 -6.12
C PHE A 128 5.49 6.29 -5.44
N TRP A 129 5.75 6.22 -4.12
CA TRP A 129 6.29 7.33 -3.35
C TRP A 129 7.19 6.83 -2.22
N VAL A 130 8.49 6.89 -2.43
CA VAL A 130 9.54 6.55 -1.46
C VAL A 130 10.23 7.84 -1.04
N ASP A 131 10.27 8.09 0.27
CA ASP A 131 10.76 9.34 0.86
C ASP A 131 12.29 9.33 1.04
N ASP A 132 13.00 8.97 -0.02
CA ASP A 132 14.46 8.99 -0.13
C ASP A 132 14.88 9.98 -1.22
N GLU A 133 16.16 10.38 -1.24
CA GLU A 133 16.68 11.39 -2.18
C GLU A 133 16.49 10.93 -3.65
N ASP A 134 16.89 9.69 -3.92
CA ASP A 134 16.71 8.99 -5.21
C ASP A 134 15.46 8.08 -5.23
N GLY A 135 14.59 8.23 -4.23
CA GLY A 135 13.35 7.48 -4.11
C GLY A 135 12.37 7.82 -5.23
N ILE A 136 11.53 6.85 -5.60
CA ILE A 136 10.49 7.05 -6.62
C ILE A 136 9.47 8.05 -6.10
N LYS A 137 9.18 9.09 -6.90
CA LYS A 137 8.23 10.16 -6.57
C LYS A 137 7.23 10.35 -7.72
N ASP A 138 6.44 9.33 -8.01
CA ASP A 138 5.38 9.38 -9.02
C ASP A 138 4.05 9.80 -8.38
N GLY A 139 3.85 11.11 -8.31
CA GLY A 139 2.67 11.70 -7.68
C GLY A 139 1.36 11.38 -8.40
N GLU A 140 1.40 11.15 -9.72
CA GLU A 140 0.22 10.86 -10.52
C GLU A 140 -0.33 9.46 -10.20
N ARG A 141 0.57 8.47 -10.12
CA ARG A 141 0.20 7.09 -9.74
C ARG A 141 -0.22 6.98 -8.28
N VAL A 142 0.36 7.78 -7.38
CA VAL A 142 -0.16 7.95 -6.01
C VAL A 142 -1.61 8.40 -6.04
N LEU A 143 -1.90 9.51 -6.74
CA LEU A 143 -3.25 10.05 -6.82
C LEU A 143 -4.22 9.06 -7.50
N LEU A 144 -3.76 8.31 -8.51
CA LEU A 144 -4.57 7.28 -9.17
C LEU A 144 -5.01 6.18 -8.19
N CYS A 145 -4.10 5.70 -7.33
CA CYS A 145 -4.43 4.73 -6.28
C CYS A 145 -5.47 5.30 -5.31
N LEU A 146 -5.25 6.53 -4.83
CA LEU A 146 -6.14 7.19 -3.87
C LEU A 146 -7.53 7.47 -4.46
N LYS A 147 -7.62 7.95 -5.71
CA LYS A 147 -8.90 8.12 -6.43
C LYS A 147 -9.60 6.79 -6.66
N ARG A 148 -8.86 5.70 -6.90
CA ARG A 148 -9.45 4.35 -7.02
C ARG A 148 -9.98 3.85 -5.67
N ALA A 149 -9.23 4.04 -4.59
CA ALA A 149 -9.67 3.70 -3.23
C ALA A 149 -10.94 4.48 -2.85
N LEU A 150 -10.99 5.79 -3.15
CA LEU A 150 -12.18 6.61 -2.90
C LEU A 150 -13.42 6.11 -3.66
N ARG A 151 -13.27 5.72 -4.93
CA ARG A 151 -14.35 5.09 -5.70
C ARG A 151 -14.83 3.78 -5.07
N ILE A 152 -13.92 2.97 -4.53
CA ILE A 152 -14.26 1.72 -3.84
C ILE A 152 -14.98 2.00 -2.52
N ALA A 153 -14.52 2.99 -1.75
CA ALA A 153 -15.18 3.43 -0.51
C ALA A 153 -16.60 3.92 -0.76
N ASN A 154 -16.80 4.77 -1.77
CA ASN A 154 -18.14 5.21 -2.21
C ASN A 154 -19.05 4.02 -2.59
N ALA A 155 -18.54 3.05 -3.35
CA ALA A 155 -19.31 1.86 -3.68
C ALA A 155 -19.64 0.98 -2.46
N ALA A 156 -18.78 0.96 -1.44
CA ALA A 156 -19.03 0.27 -0.19
C ALA A 156 -20.11 0.98 0.65
N GLN A 157 -20.03 2.31 0.74
CA GLN A 157 -20.99 3.19 1.41
C GLN A 157 -22.39 3.04 0.80
N GLN A 158 -22.51 3.14 -0.54
CA GLN A 158 -23.79 2.98 -1.23
C GLN A 158 -24.44 1.62 -0.98
N ARG A 159 -23.65 0.53 -0.94
CA ARG A 159 -24.17 -0.81 -0.62
C ARG A 159 -24.67 -0.91 0.81
N ALA A 160 -23.96 -0.31 1.76
CA ALA A 160 -24.38 -0.30 3.16
C ALA A 160 -25.69 0.48 3.37
N ASN A 161 -25.82 1.64 2.73
CA ASN A 161 -27.03 2.46 2.79
C ASN A 161 -28.27 1.71 2.24
N VAL A 162 -28.09 0.89 1.19
CA VAL A 162 -29.18 0.06 0.63
C VAL A 162 -29.54 -1.11 1.55
N ALA A 163 -28.59 -1.65 2.31
CA ALA A 163 -28.77 -2.83 3.16
C ALA A 163 -29.55 -2.58 4.48
N ARG A 164 -30.19 -1.41 4.65
CA ARG A 164 -31.05 -1.00 5.78
C ARG A 164 -30.58 -1.54 7.14
N GLY A 165 -29.64 -0.82 7.78
CA GLY A 165 -29.29 -1.06 9.19
C GLY A 165 -27.79 -1.12 9.50
N SER A 166 -26.92 -0.95 8.50
CA SER A 166 -25.49 -0.76 8.72
C SER A 166 -25.09 0.64 8.30
N SER A 167 -24.59 1.42 9.24
CA SER A 167 -23.68 2.53 8.96
C SER A 167 -22.65 2.05 7.93
N GLY A 168 -22.51 2.78 6.83
CA GLY A 168 -21.49 2.49 5.84
C GLY A 168 -20.09 2.69 6.43
N PRO A 169 -19.03 2.22 5.76
CA PRO A 169 -17.69 2.27 6.31
C PRO A 169 -17.11 3.68 6.18
N VAL A 170 -17.71 4.68 6.85
CA VAL A 170 -17.25 6.08 6.90
C VAL A 170 -15.77 6.12 7.29
N THR A 171 -15.34 5.19 8.15
CA THR A 171 -13.95 4.96 8.52
C THR A 171 -13.00 4.90 7.31
N LEU A 172 -13.40 4.30 6.18
CA LEU A 172 -12.54 4.21 4.99
C LEU A 172 -12.26 5.58 4.38
N PHE A 173 -13.21 6.52 4.42
CA PHE A 173 -12.97 7.87 3.94
C PHE A 173 -11.97 8.60 4.84
N VAL A 174 -12.08 8.42 6.17
CA VAL A 174 -11.13 8.98 7.14
C VAL A 174 -9.73 8.36 6.95
N GLU A 175 -9.63 7.05 6.71
CA GLU A 175 -8.37 6.38 6.38
C GLU A 175 -7.75 6.96 5.10
N ILE A 176 -8.55 7.14 4.03
CA ILE A 176 -8.09 7.74 2.78
C ILE A 176 -7.64 9.19 3.01
N LEU A 177 -8.39 9.98 3.79
CA LEU A 177 -8.02 11.36 4.14
C LEU A 177 -6.63 11.40 4.78
N ASN A 178 -6.36 10.52 5.73
CA ASN A 178 -5.03 10.42 6.35
C ASN A 178 -3.93 10.06 5.33
N LYS A 179 -4.24 9.29 4.28
CA LYS A 179 -3.30 9.06 3.17
C LYS A 179 -3.09 10.30 2.31
N TYR A 180 -4.13 11.06 2.00
CA TYR A 180 -3.99 12.36 1.32
C TYR A 180 -3.10 13.30 2.14
N LEU A 181 -3.35 13.44 3.44
CA LEU A 181 -2.53 14.27 4.34
C LEU A 181 -1.07 13.84 4.35
N TYR A 182 -0.79 12.53 4.45
CA TYR A 182 0.57 12.00 4.38
C TYR A 182 1.30 12.46 3.10
N PHE A 183 0.72 12.26 1.92
CA PHE A 183 1.39 12.63 0.67
C PHE A 183 1.44 14.14 0.43
N PHE A 184 0.47 14.88 0.96
CA PHE A 184 0.49 16.35 0.96
C PHE A 184 1.70 16.88 1.75
N GLU A 185 1.96 16.32 2.93
CA GLU A 185 3.12 16.66 3.76
C GLU A 185 4.44 16.28 3.11
N LYS A 186 4.49 15.11 2.45
CA LYS A 186 5.66 14.68 1.68
C LYS A 186 5.88 15.50 0.40
N GLY A 187 5.03 16.47 0.11
CA GLY A 187 5.22 17.42 -0.99
C GLY A 187 4.77 16.89 -2.35
N ASN A 188 3.89 15.88 -2.39
CA ASN A 188 3.29 15.44 -3.63
C ASN A 188 2.32 16.52 -4.17
N GLN A 189 2.74 17.21 -5.23
CA GLN A 189 1.98 18.32 -5.84
C GLN A 189 0.62 17.91 -6.41
N GLN A 190 0.43 16.62 -6.72
CA GLN A 190 -0.86 16.10 -7.21
C GLN A 190 -1.91 16.06 -6.10
N ILE A 191 -1.49 16.12 -4.83
CA ILE A 191 -2.38 16.21 -3.69
C ILE A 191 -2.55 17.69 -3.34
N THR A 192 -3.75 18.22 -3.51
CA THR A 192 -4.06 19.64 -3.27
C THR A 192 -4.87 19.84 -2.00
N ALA A 193 -4.77 21.03 -1.40
CA ALA A 193 -5.61 21.42 -0.28
C ALA A 193 -7.11 21.35 -0.62
N ALA A 194 -7.48 21.72 -1.84
CA ALA A 194 -8.85 21.60 -2.34
C ALA A 194 -9.35 20.13 -2.35
N ALA A 195 -8.50 19.18 -2.74
CA ALA A 195 -8.85 17.76 -2.70
C ALA A 195 -9.06 17.24 -1.26
N ILE A 196 -8.23 17.71 -0.32
CA ILE A 196 -8.36 17.42 1.11
C ILE A 196 -9.67 18.00 1.66
N GLN A 197 -9.97 19.25 1.31
CA GLN A 197 -11.18 19.94 1.75
C GLN A 197 -12.45 19.25 1.24
N HIS A 198 -12.50 18.93 -0.06
CA HIS A 198 -13.62 18.18 -0.65
C HIS A 198 -13.83 16.81 0.03
N LEU A 199 -12.74 16.11 0.39
CA LEU A 199 -12.86 14.84 1.09
C LEU A 199 -13.36 14.99 2.53
N LYS A 200 -12.96 16.06 3.24
CA LYS A 200 -13.51 16.38 4.57
C LYS A 200 -15.02 16.68 4.51
N GLU A 201 -15.45 17.45 3.53
CA GLU A 201 -16.87 17.76 3.31
C GLU A 201 -17.68 16.50 3.05
N LEU A 202 -17.17 15.62 2.17
CA LEU A 202 -17.78 14.32 1.90
C LEU A 202 -17.92 13.48 3.19
N ILE A 203 -16.87 13.40 4.01
CA ILE A 203 -16.91 12.67 5.29
C ILE A 203 -17.99 13.25 6.20
N ASN A 204 -18.06 14.58 6.36
CA ASN A 204 -19.05 15.23 7.20
C ASN A 204 -20.49 14.94 6.72
N THR A 205 -20.73 14.96 5.40
CA THR A 205 -22.04 14.60 4.84
C THR A 205 -22.43 13.16 5.15
N GLU A 206 -21.51 12.21 4.94
CA GLU A 206 -21.79 10.79 5.21
C GLU A 206 -22.00 10.50 6.70
N MET A 207 -21.33 11.23 7.59
CA MET A 207 -21.51 11.10 9.05
C MET A 207 -22.84 11.68 9.54
N GLN A 208 -23.30 12.80 8.96
CA GLN A 208 -24.58 13.41 9.32
C GLN A 208 -25.78 12.59 8.86
N GLY A 209 -25.64 11.85 7.75
CA GLY A 209 -26.66 10.90 7.27
C GLY A 209 -26.88 9.69 8.19
N ASP A 210 -25.97 9.44 9.15
CA ASP A 210 -25.90 8.23 9.97
C ASP A 210 -26.57 8.37 11.36
N SER A 211 -27.52 9.30 11.48
CA SER A 211 -28.12 9.82 12.72
C SER A 211 -28.88 8.81 13.62
N ALA A 212 -28.81 7.51 13.35
CA ALA A 212 -29.44 6.48 14.19
C ALA A 212 -28.51 5.88 15.26
N ILE A 213 -27.18 5.84 15.05
CA ILE A 213 -26.20 5.32 16.02
C ILE A 213 -24.86 6.05 15.83
N PRO A 214 -24.35 6.81 16.81
CA PRO A 214 -23.02 7.40 16.72
C PRO A 214 -21.98 6.30 16.49
N ASN A 215 -21.31 6.33 15.35
CA ASN A 215 -20.21 5.40 15.07
C ASN A 215 -18.96 5.92 15.79
N SER A 216 -18.97 5.82 17.13
CA SER A 216 -18.03 6.45 18.08
C SER A 216 -16.55 6.33 17.68
N TYR A 217 -16.17 5.24 17.03
CA TYR A 217 -14.82 5.05 16.51
C TYR A 217 -14.48 5.99 15.34
N SER A 218 -15.36 6.08 14.33
CA SER A 218 -15.14 6.94 13.16
C SER A 218 -15.15 8.41 13.56
N ASP A 219 -16.03 8.80 14.49
CA ASP A 219 -16.09 10.16 15.05
C ASP A 219 -14.78 10.51 15.76
N ALA A 220 -14.29 9.63 16.63
CA ALA A 220 -13.04 9.82 17.35
C ALA A 220 -11.82 9.87 16.41
N PHE A 221 -11.84 9.06 15.35
CA PHE A 221 -10.76 9.03 14.36
C PHE A 221 -10.73 10.31 13.51
N LEU A 222 -11.90 10.79 13.06
CA LEU A 222 -11.99 12.08 12.38
C LEU A 222 -11.56 13.23 13.30
N ALA A 223 -12.06 13.27 14.53
CA ALA A 223 -11.68 14.31 15.50
C ALA A 223 -10.16 14.35 15.74
N SER A 224 -9.51 13.18 15.81
CA SER A 224 -8.06 13.07 15.92
C SER A 224 -7.35 13.61 14.67
N THR A 225 -7.90 13.32 13.47
CA THR A 225 -7.40 13.81 12.19
C THR A 225 -7.54 15.34 12.07
N LEU A 226 -8.66 15.91 12.49
CA LEU A 226 -8.88 17.37 12.49
C LEU A 226 -7.96 18.09 13.49
N ARG A 227 -7.75 17.51 14.67
CA ARG A 227 -6.78 18.02 15.65
C ARG A 227 -5.37 18.04 15.08
N TYR A 228 -5.00 17.00 14.32
CA TYR A 228 -3.72 16.93 13.64
C TYR A 228 -3.56 18.03 12.59
N ILE A 229 -4.57 18.25 11.73
CA ILE A 229 -4.58 19.37 10.76
C ILE A 229 -4.39 20.70 11.48
N GLN A 230 -5.11 20.93 12.58
CA GLN A 230 -5.01 22.17 13.34
C GLN A 230 -3.62 22.34 13.98
N PHE A 231 -3.03 21.26 14.49
CA PHE A 231 -1.67 21.27 15.01
C PHE A 231 -0.66 21.66 13.91
N GLN A 232 -0.79 21.11 12.70
CA GLN A 232 0.11 21.46 11.60
C GLN A 232 0.01 22.93 11.19
N LYS A 233 -1.20 23.51 11.18
CA LYS A 233 -1.40 24.96 10.97
C LYS A 233 -0.66 25.81 12.01
N GLN A 234 -0.81 25.46 13.29
CA GLN A 234 -0.24 26.22 14.41
C GLN A 234 1.30 26.11 14.49
N LYS A 235 1.88 25.05 13.93
CA LYS A 235 3.32 24.80 13.94
C LYS A 235 4.12 25.89 13.20
N GLY A 236 3.49 26.62 12.28
CA GLY A 236 4.12 27.67 11.48
C GLY A 236 5.15 27.14 10.46
N GLY A 237 5.83 28.07 9.79
CA GLY A 237 6.78 27.76 8.72
C GLY A 237 6.13 27.21 7.45
N ILE A 238 6.93 26.65 6.53
CA ILE A 238 6.48 26.17 5.21
C ILE A 238 5.32 25.17 5.32
N MET A 239 5.33 24.31 6.35
CA MET A 239 4.24 23.34 6.55
C MET A 239 2.98 24.02 7.08
N GLY A 240 3.10 24.97 8.01
CA GLY A 240 1.97 25.77 8.48
C GLY A 240 1.27 26.49 7.33
N GLU A 241 2.03 27.18 6.49
CA GLU A 241 1.53 27.90 5.30
C GLU A 241 0.81 26.96 4.31
N LYS A 242 1.36 25.76 4.07
CA LYS A 242 0.68 24.75 3.24
C LYS A 242 -0.67 24.36 3.82
N PHE A 243 -0.74 24.15 5.14
CA PHE A 243 -1.96 23.74 5.82
C PHE A 243 -2.95 24.89 6.04
N GLU A 244 -2.54 26.16 6.01
CA GLU A 244 -3.46 27.31 6.08
C GLU A 244 -4.54 27.25 5.00
N SER A 245 -4.17 26.78 3.80
CA SER A 245 -5.09 26.62 2.66
C SER A 245 -6.15 25.52 2.83
N VAL A 246 -6.02 24.66 3.84
CA VAL A 246 -7.01 23.64 4.18
C VAL A 246 -7.92 24.23 5.25
N GLU A 247 -9.17 24.57 4.94
CA GLU A 247 -10.11 25.10 5.95
C GLU A 247 -10.39 24.08 7.07
N LEU A 248 -10.82 24.52 8.25
CA LEU A 248 -11.19 23.60 9.36
C LEU A 248 -12.67 23.24 9.30
#